data_AF-A0A846P597-F1
#
_entry.id   AF-A0A846P597-F1
#
_cell.length_a   1.000
_cell.length_b   1.000
_cell.length_c   1.000
_cell.angle_alpha   90.00
_cell.angle_beta   90.00
_cell.angle_gamma   90.00
#
_symmetry.space_group_name_H-M   'P 1'
#
loop_
_entity.id
_entity.type
_entity.pdbx_description
1 polymer ?
#
loop_
_entity_poly.entity_id
_entity_poly.type
_entity_poly.pdbx_seq_one_letter_code
_entity_poly.pdbx_strand_id
1 'polypeptide(L)'
;MSEKQTCVNCPGHPTRVVFITRQGRRVVQCRRCRLQFAEKYPDYEEAESAIYGQDYFRGSIDKLKQRKNVFSELLAEIELVLRRKGRLLDVGAGEGTLLKVAAKLGWGAEGTEIASAMIRYVRDELGLTVHKGILEEIELPESSFDAIVLNHVLEHVKNPRTTLEKVARLLSSSGVVRIEVPNLASLSSRAKNLQSLLNLKKDPWKHYSTGHHFWFFTPRTLKKTVETSGLSTVFMNAPAKQWGTKNPLHRFANAVCKRTLLGGHLIVYARVQNHVSTPNA
;
A
#
# COMPACT_ATOMS: atom_id res chain seq x y z
N MET A 1 -8.63 26.29 0.55
CA MET A 1 -9.58 25.29 1.10
C MET A 1 -9.33 23.96 0.40
N SER A 2 -9.05 22.87 1.12
CA SER A 2 -8.76 21.60 0.46
C SER A 2 -9.97 21.04 -0.30
N GLU A 3 -9.71 20.60 -1.53
CA GLU A 3 -10.71 20.06 -2.45
C GLU A 3 -11.35 18.77 -1.89
N LYS A 4 -12.65 18.61 -2.12
CA LYS A 4 -13.38 17.42 -1.70
C LYS A 4 -13.00 16.23 -2.58
N GLN A 5 -12.52 15.15 -1.98
CA GLN A 5 -12.18 13.95 -2.71
C GLN A 5 -13.43 13.26 -3.28
N THR A 6 -13.26 12.63 -4.45
CA THR A 6 -14.28 11.78 -5.08
C THR A 6 -13.81 10.33 -5.14
N CYS A 7 -14.72 9.40 -5.39
CA CYS A 7 -14.38 7.99 -5.45
C CYS A 7 -13.61 7.66 -6.74
N VAL A 8 -12.35 7.23 -6.62
CA VAL A 8 -11.50 6.82 -7.76
C VAL A 8 -12.08 5.68 -8.60
N ASN A 9 -12.84 4.77 -7.98
CA ASN A 9 -13.43 3.61 -8.66
C ASN A 9 -14.76 3.94 -9.36
N CYS A 10 -15.42 5.03 -8.96
CA CYS A 10 -16.73 5.46 -9.45
C CYS A 10 -16.80 7.01 -9.43
N PRO A 11 -16.04 7.72 -10.28
CA PRO A 11 -16.08 9.18 -10.34
C PRO A 11 -17.51 9.70 -10.50
N GLY A 12 -17.84 10.79 -9.82
CA GLY A 12 -19.18 11.39 -9.84
C GLY A 12 -20.26 10.66 -9.02
N HIS A 13 -20.02 9.44 -8.51
CA HIS A 13 -21.04 8.74 -7.75
C HIS A 13 -21.19 9.29 -6.32
N PRO A 14 -22.42 9.48 -5.80
CA PRO A 14 -22.65 9.98 -4.44
C PRO A 14 -21.95 9.17 -3.35
N THR A 15 -21.54 9.88 -2.29
CA THR A 15 -20.94 9.32 -1.09
C THR A 15 -21.84 9.54 0.13
N ARG A 16 -21.61 8.76 1.19
CA ARG A 16 -22.22 8.97 2.52
C ARG A 16 -21.14 9.02 3.59
N VAL A 17 -21.30 9.84 4.62
CA VAL A 17 -20.42 9.80 5.79
C VAL A 17 -20.64 8.47 6.51
N VAL A 18 -19.54 7.81 6.88
CA VAL A 18 -19.56 6.56 7.68
C VAL A 18 -18.89 6.74 9.03
N PHE A 19 -17.99 7.72 9.16
CA PHE A 19 -17.32 8.03 10.41
C PHE A 19 -16.83 9.48 10.43
N ILE A 20 -16.79 10.07 11.61
CA ILE A 20 -16.14 11.37 11.86
C ILE A 20 -15.14 11.13 12.98
N THR A 21 -13.85 11.41 12.74
CA THR A 21 -12.81 11.25 13.75
C THR A 21 -13.01 12.28 14.88
N ARG A 22 -12.35 12.06 16.03
CA ARG A 22 -12.33 13.06 17.12
C ARG A 22 -11.80 14.42 16.66
N GLN A 23 -10.90 14.44 15.68
CA GLN A 23 -10.34 15.64 15.06
C GLN A 23 -11.24 16.24 13.95
N GLY A 24 -12.49 15.78 13.82
CA GLY A 24 -13.45 16.31 12.84
C GLY A 24 -13.25 15.80 11.40
N ARG A 25 -12.28 14.90 11.15
CA ARG A 25 -12.04 14.35 9.81
C ARG A 25 -13.16 13.41 9.42
N ARG A 26 -13.81 13.68 8.29
CA ARG A 26 -14.93 12.87 7.77
C ARG A 26 -14.40 11.74 6.89
N VAL A 27 -14.76 10.51 7.22
CA VAL A 27 -14.58 9.33 6.37
C VAL A 27 -15.90 9.08 5.66
N VAL A 28 -15.84 9.01 4.34
CA VAL A 28 -16.98 8.81 3.46
C VAL A 28 -16.89 7.48 2.72
N GLN A 29 -18.03 6.96 2.30
CA GLN A 29 -18.16 5.73 1.54
C GLN A 29 -18.88 5.98 0.23
N CYS A 30 -18.32 5.52 -0.89
CA CYS A 30 -19.01 5.51 -2.18
C CYS A 30 -20.26 4.62 -2.13
N ARG A 31 -21.42 5.13 -2.57
CA ARG A 31 -22.66 4.35 -2.57
C ARG A 31 -22.67 3.19 -3.59
N ARG A 32 -21.88 3.27 -4.68
CA ARG A 32 -21.78 2.22 -5.70
C ARG A 32 -20.78 1.12 -5.36
N CYS A 33 -19.50 1.47 -5.23
CA CYS A 33 -18.44 0.46 -5.02
C CYS A 33 -18.11 0.18 -3.57
N ARG A 34 -18.65 0.97 -2.62
CA ARG A 34 -18.42 0.84 -1.17
C ARG A 34 -17.00 1.14 -0.69
N LEU A 35 -16.10 1.63 -1.55
CA LEU A 35 -14.79 2.16 -1.15
C LEU A 35 -14.97 3.28 -0.14
N GLN A 36 -14.17 3.23 0.93
CA GLN A 36 -14.14 4.25 1.97
C GLN A 36 -12.86 5.09 1.86
N PHE A 37 -12.97 6.40 2.10
CA PHE A 37 -11.86 7.33 2.00
C PHE A 37 -12.11 8.60 2.82
N ALA A 38 -11.05 9.35 3.12
CA ALA A 38 -11.16 10.66 3.76
C ALA A 38 -11.78 11.67 2.80
N GLU A 39 -12.78 12.43 3.26
CA GLU A 39 -13.47 13.41 2.40
C GLU A 39 -12.56 14.55 1.93
N LYS A 40 -11.52 14.85 2.72
CA LYS A 40 -10.52 15.87 2.44
C LYS A 40 -9.12 15.32 2.70
N TYR A 41 -8.19 15.77 1.88
CA TYR A 41 -6.76 15.57 2.06
C TYR A 41 -6.18 16.83 2.74
N PRO A 42 -5.23 16.71 3.69
CA PRO A 42 -4.48 17.86 4.21
C PRO A 42 -3.65 18.51 3.08
N ASP A 43 -3.11 19.71 3.27
CA ASP A 43 -2.16 20.23 2.26
C ASP A 43 -0.90 19.34 2.23
N TYR A 44 -0.18 19.28 1.10
CA TYR A 44 0.97 18.38 0.93
C TYR A 44 2.13 18.74 1.87
N GLU A 45 2.45 20.04 2.03
CA GLU A 45 3.46 20.49 2.99
C GLU A 45 3.07 20.18 4.44
N GLU A 46 1.77 20.31 4.75
CA GLU A 46 1.20 19.93 6.04
C GLU A 46 1.28 18.40 6.23
N ALA A 47 1.06 17.61 5.18
CA ALA A 47 1.17 16.16 5.19
C ALA A 47 2.62 15.69 5.39
N GLU A 48 3.60 16.26 4.69
CA GLU A 48 5.01 15.93 4.85
C GLU A 48 5.46 16.19 6.30
N SER A 49 5.16 17.37 6.83
CA SER A 49 5.54 17.79 8.18
C SER A 49 4.80 17.02 9.29
N ALA A 50 3.49 16.84 9.17
CA ALA A 50 2.67 16.20 10.20
C ALA A 50 2.74 14.67 10.21
N ILE A 51 3.07 14.04 9.08
CA ILE A 51 3.06 12.56 8.94
C ILE A 51 4.48 11.99 8.97
N TYR A 52 5.44 12.64 8.32
CA TYR A 52 6.77 12.08 8.04
C TYR A 52 7.93 12.86 8.69
N GLY A 53 7.64 13.57 9.79
CA GLY A 53 8.64 14.30 10.58
C GLY A 53 9.68 13.42 11.30
N GLN A 54 10.54 14.07 12.10
CA GLN A 54 11.66 13.44 12.82
C GLN A 54 11.27 12.23 13.69
N ASP A 55 10.08 12.24 14.29
CA ASP A 55 9.61 11.13 15.13
C ASP A 55 9.25 9.89 14.30
N TYR A 56 8.69 10.08 13.10
CA TYR A 56 8.47 8.99 12.14
C TYR A 56 9.81 8.39 11.72
N PHE A 57 10.81 9.25 11.45
CA PHE A 57 12.17 8.82 11.12
C PHE A 57 12.79 7.95 12.22
N ARG A 58 12.85 8.45 13.45
CA ARG A 58 13.41 7.71 14.61
C ARG A 58 12.70 6.37 14.83
N GLY A 59 11.37 6.38 14.83
CA GLY A 59 10.58 5.17 15.02
C GLY A 59 10.74 4.12 13.93
N SER A 60 11.14 4.50 12.71
CA SER A 60 11.43 3.56 11.63
C SER A 60 12.82 2.93 11.76
N ILE A 61 13.83 3.73 12.10
CA ILE A 61 15.22 3.27 12.28
C ILE A 61 15.32 2.23 13.42
N ASP A 62 14.62 2.45 14.53
CA ASP A 62 14.61 1.50 15.66
C ASP A 62 14.06 0.11 15.28
N LYS A 63 13.25 0.03 14.22
CA LYS A 63 12.60 -1.21 13.75
C LYS A 63 13.38 -1.92 12.64
N LEU A 64 14.51 -1.38 12.18
CA LEU A 64 15.34 -1.91 11.09
C LEU A 64 15.70 -3.39 11.23
N LYS A 65 16.05 -3.84 12.45
CA LYS A 65 16.47 -5.24 12.68
C LYS A 65 15.33 -6.24 12.52
N GLN A 66 14.09 -5.82 12.79
CA GLN A 66 12.91 -6.71 12.78
C GLN A 66 12.34 -6.94 11.38
N ARG A 67 12.67 -6.08 10.40
CA ARG A 67 12.05 -6.09 9.06
C ARG A 67 12.83 -6.89 8.01
N LYS A 68 14.10 -7.21 8.24
CA LYS A 68 14.96 -7.91 7.25
C LYS A 68 14.35 -9.21 6.72
N ASN A 69 13.84 -10.05 7.62
CA ASN A 69 13.27 -11.35 7.23
C ASN A 69 12.00 -11.19 6.39
N VAL A 70 11.16 -10.19 6.70
CA VAL A 70 9.92 -9.91 5.97
C VAL A 70 10.23 -9.50 4.53
N PHE A 71 11.24 -8.66 4.31
CA PHE A 71 11.60 -8.23 2.96
C PHE A 71 12.30 -9.31 2.15
N SER A 72 13.08 -10.19 2.78
CA SER A 72 13.61 -11.37 2.09
C SER A 72 12.50 -12.31 1.63
N GLU A 73 11.49 -12.57 2.47
CA GLU A 73 10.32 -13.40 2.11
C GLU A 73 9.52 -12.75 0.97
N LEU A 74 9.28 -11.44 1.06
CA LEU A 74 8.60 -10.67 0.01
C LEU A 74 9.33 -10.78 -1.33
N LEU A 75 10.65 -10.62 -1.34
CA LEU A 75 11.44 -10.72 -2.57
C LEU A 75 11.43 -12.14 -3.12
N ALA A 76 11.50 -13.17 -2.26
CA ALA A 76 11.33 -14.55 -2.70
C ALA A 76 9.95 -14.80 -3.34
N GLU A 77 8.87 -14.22 -2.80
CA GLU A 77 7.54 -14.29 -3.41
C GLU A 77 7.51 -13.64 -4.80
N ILE A 78 8.17 -12.49 -4.97
CA ILE A 78 8.30 -11.82 -6.28
C ILE A 78 9.13 -12.67 -7.25
N GLU A 79 10.26 -13.23 -6.80
CA GLU A 79 11.12 -14.11 -7.60
C GLU A 79 10.37 -15.37 -8.06
N LEU A 80 9.49 -15.94 -7.23
CA LEU A 80 8.65 -17.07 -7.62
C LEU A 80 7.67 -16.70 -8.75
N VAL A 81 7.15 -15.48 -8.75
CA VAL A 81 6.22 -14.99 -9.80
C VAL A 81 6.95 -14.65 -11.10
N LEU A 82 8.15 -14.06 -11.00
CA LEU A 82 8.94 -13.64 -12.17
C LEU A 82 9.86 -14.74 -12.72
N ARG A 83 10.24 -15.72 -11.90
CA ARG A 83 11.25 -16.76 -12.15
C ARG A 83 12.65 -16.21 -12.45
N ARG A 84 12.89 -14.93 -12.18
CA ARG A 84 14.17 -14.23 -12.32
C ARG A 84 14.20 -13.00 -11.42
N LYS A 85 15.40 -12.47 -11.21
CA LYS A 85 15.63 -11.12 -10.66
C LYS A 85 15.71 -10.10 -11.81
N GLY A 86 15.63 -8.83 -11.46
CA GLY A 86 15.64 -7.75 -12.44
C GLY A 86 15.75 -6.38 -11.80
N ARG A 87 15.12 -5.39 -12.44
CA ARG A 87 15.00 -4.04 -11.87
C ARG A 87 13.82 -3.96 -10.92
N LEU A 88 14.07 -3.42 -9.72
CA LEU A 88 13.07 -3.24 -8.68
C LEU A 88 12.91 -1.77 -8.33
N LEU A 89 11.67 -1.30 -8.29
CA LEU A 89 11.30 0.00 -7.73
C LEU A 89 10.56 -0.18 -6.40
N ASP A 90 11.09 0.40 -5.33
CA ASP A 90 10.38 0.52 -4.04
C ASP A 90 9.73 1.90 -3.93
N VAL A 91 8.41 1.97 -4.05
CA VAL A 91 7.67 3.24 -3.97
C VAL A 91 7.38 3.52 -2.50
N GLY A 92 7.87 4.65 -1.97
CA GLY A 92 7.84 4.98 -0.55
C GLY A 92 8.88 4.16 0.23
N ALA A 93 10.14 4.27 -0.19
CA ALA A 93 11.24 3.43 0.28
C ALA A 93 11.55 3.58 1.78
N GLY A 94 11.06 4.65 2.43
CA GLY A 94 11.29 4.94 3.83
C GLY A 94 12.77 4.89 4.16
N GLU A 95 13.14 4.13 5.19
CA GLU A 95 14.53 3.99 5.61
C GLU A 95 15.40 3.09 4.70
N GLY A 96 14.88 2.64 3.56
CA GLY A 96 15.63 1.88 2.55
C GLY A 96 15.89 0.42 2.90
N THR A 97 15.18 -0.16 3.88
CA THR A 97 15.39 -1.56 4.29
C THR A 97 15.18 -2.54 3.13
N LEU A 98 14.11 -2.37 2.34
CA LEU A 98 13.85 -3.24 1.20
C LEU A 98 14.93 -3.07 0.13
N LEU A 99 15.31 -1.83 -0.21
CA LEU A 99 16.39 -1.55 -1.16
C LEU A 99 17.70 -2.25 -0.75
N LYS A 100 18.08 -2.16 0.52
CA LYS A 100 19.28 -2.80 1.07
C LYS A 100 19.23 -4.32 0.97
N VAL A 101 18.09 -4.93 1.29
CA VAL A 101 17.91 -6.39 1.18
C VAL A 101 17.90 -6.82 -0.29
N ALA A 102 17.22 -6.08 -1.16
CA ALA A 102 17.14 -6.35 -2.59
C ALA A 102 18.53 -6.29 -3.24
N ALA A 103 19.31 -5.24 -2.98
CA ALA A 103 20.68 -5.09 -3.46
C ALA A 103 21.57 -6.26 -2.99
N LYS A 104 21.50 -6.65 -1.71
CA LYS A 104 22.23 -7.81 -1.18
C LYS A 104 21.84 -9.12 -1.86
N LEU A 105 20.58 -9.26 -2.28
CA LEU A 105 20.09 -10.43 -3.00
C LEU A 105 20.34 -10.33 -4.52
N GLY A 106 20.98 -9.29 -5.03
CA GLY A 106 21.36 -9.15 -6.44
C GLY A 106 20.28 -8.54 -7.33
N TRP A 107 19.34 -7.78 -6.77
CA TRP A 107 18.40 -6.96 -7.54
C TRP A 107 19.02 -5.61 -7.93
N GLY A 108 18.68 -5.11 -9.12
CA GLY A 108 18.93 -3.72 -9.50
C GLY A 108 17.86 -2.83 -8.88
N ALA A 109 18.04 -2.42 -7.62
CA ALA A 109 17.01 -1.77 -6.83
C ALA A 109 17.22 -0.25 -6.72
N GLU A 110 16.15 0.51 -6.92
CA GLU A 110 16.04 1.94 -6.62
C GLU A 110 14.68 2.22 -5.99
N GLY A 111 14.50 3.38 -5.35
CA GLY A 111 13.24 3.71 -4.69
C GLY A 111 12.78 5.15 -4.91
N THR A 112 11.57 5.47 -4.49
CA THR A 112 11.05 6.84 -4.39
C THR A 112 10.71 7.15 -2.94
N GLU A 113 10.94 8.38 -2.49
CA GLU A 113 10.60 8.80 -1.13
C GLU A 113 10.33 10.31 -1.10
N ILE A 114 9.47 10.76 -0.18
CA ILE A 114 9.14 12.17 0.00
C ILE A 114 9.88 12.77 1.20
N ALA A 115 10.12 11.97 2.25
CA ALA A 115 10.72 12.42 3.49
C ALA A 115 12.21 12.73 3.31
N SER A 116 12.57 14.01 3.33
CA SER A 116 13.95 14.47 3.13
C SER A 116 14.97 13.87 4.11
N ALA A 117 14.56 13.50 5.34
CA ALA A 117 15.43 12.80 6.29
C ALA A 117 15.74 11.35 5.86
N MET A 118 14.73 10.62 5.37
CA MET A 118 14.90 9.26 4.86
C MET A 118 15.75 9.22 3.59
N ILE A 119 15.51 10.16 2.67
CA ILE A 119 16.27 10.28 1.42
C ILE A 119 17.76 10.44 1.71
N ARG A 120 18.11 11.36 2.61
CA ARG A 120 19.51 11.57 3.05
C ARG A 120 20.09 10.30 3.65
N TYR A 121 19.38 9.65 4.57
CA TYR A 121 19.84 8.38 5.15
C TYR A 121 20.10 7.30 4.08
N VAL A 122 19.18 7.09 3.15
CA VAL A 122 19.32 6.06 2.11
C VAL A 122 20.48 6.35 1.15
N ARG A 123 20.69 7.62 0.78
CA ARG A 123 21.78 8.02 -0.11
C ARG A 123 23.13 8.00 0.61
N ASP A 124 23.22 8.66 1.75
CA ASP A 124 24.48 8.98 2.41
C ASP A 124 24.98 7.80 3.27
N GLU A 125 24.08 7.11 3.97
CA GLU A 125 24.45 6.01 4.91
C GLU A 125 24.37 4.63 4.25
N LEU A 126 23.46 4.42 3.29
CA LEU A 126 23.31 3.13 2.62
C LEU A 126 23.97 3.08 1.24
N GLY A 127 24.28 4.23 0.63
CA GLY A 127 24.83 4.30 -0.72
C GLY A 127 23.85 3.80 -1.79
N LEU A 128 22.54 3.94 -1.57
CA LEU A 128 21.50 3.42 -2.46
C LEU A 128 20.77 4.54 -3.21
N THR A 129 20.25 4.20 -4.41
CA THR A 129 19.50 5.12 -5.24
C THR A 129 18.07 5.30 -4.71
N VAL A 130 17.72 6.55 -4.40
CA VAL A 130 16.34 6.94 -4.09
C VAL A 130 16.03 8.30 -4.72
N HIS A 131 14.85 8.43 -5.32
CA HIS A 131 14.34 9.61 -5.99
C HIS A 131 13.44 10.42 -5.04
N LYS A 132 13.62 11.74 -5.00
CA LYS A 132 12.82 12.63 -4.14
C LYS A 132 11.50 12.99 -4.84
N GLY A 133 10.38 12.76 -4.18
CA GLY A 133 9.06 13.20 -4.64
C GLY A 133 7.99 12.10 -4.62
N ILE A 134 6.78 12.48 -4.98
CA ILE A 134 5.71 11.50 -5.24
C ILE A 134 5.95 10.81 -6.59
N LEU A 135 5.50 9.57 -6.71
CA LEU A 135 5.76 8.75 -7.89
C LEU A 135 5.28 9.40 -9.20
N GLU A 136 4.17 10.13 -9.14
CA GLU A 136 3.57 10.81 -10.29
C GLU A 136 4.45 11.91 -10.89
N GLU A 137 5.28 12.56 -10.06
CA GLU A 137 6.14 13.69 -10.44
C GLU A 137 7.56 13.26 -10.81
N ILE A 138 7.94 12.02 -10.50
CA ILE A 138 9.28 11.51 -10.80
C ILE A 138 9.31 10.96 -12.23
N GLU A 139 10.29 11.42 -13.00
CA GLU A 139 10.61 10.89 -14.32
C GLU A 139 11.46 9.62 -14.17
N LEU A 140 10.84 8.49 -14.51
CA LEU A 140 11.49 7.18 -14.55
C LEU A 140 11.19 6.57 -15.92
N PRO A 141 12.13 5.77 -16.47
CA PRO A 141 11.93 5.16 -17.79
C PRO A 141 10.70 4.24 -17.76
N GLU A 142 9.85 4.37 -18.77
CA GLU A 142 8.69 3.50 -18.94
C GLU A 142 9.12 2.06 -19.26
N SER A 143 8.25 1.09 -18.96
CA SER A 143 8.45 -0.34 -19.24
C SER A 143 9.79 -0.92 -18.74
N SER A 144 10.34 -0.37 -17.66
CA SER A 144 11.73 -0.61 -17.27
C SER A 144 11.90 -1.40 -15.97
N PHE A 145 10.84 -1.57 -15.19
CA PHE A 145 10.88 -2.29 -13.91
C PHE A 145 10.22 -3.66 -14.01
N ASP A 146 10.93 -4.69 -13.56
CA ASP A 146 10.41 -6.05 -13.49
C ASP A 146 9.59 -6.28 -12.21
N ALA A 147 9.93 -5.56 -11.15
CA ALA A 147 9.19 -5.56 -9.90
C ALA A 147 8.93 -4.13 -9.42
N ILE A 148 7.70 -3.82 -9.03
CA ILE A 148 7.38 -2.58 -8.32
C ILE A 148 6.70 -2.95 -7.00
N VAL A 149 7.13 -2.34 -5.89
CA VAL A 149 6.57 -2.60 -4.55
C VAL A 149 5.94 -1.33 -4.01
N LEU A 150 4.67 -1.43 -3.58
CA LEU A 150 3.95 -0.41 -2.82
C LEU A 150 3.58 -1.03 -1.47
N ASN A 151 4.49 -0.94 -0.50
CA ASN A 151 4.28 -1.54 0.81
C ASN A 151 3.81 -0.49 1.81
N HIS A 152 2.51 -0.48 2.12
CA HIS A 152 1.91 0.55 2.98
C HIS A 152 2.08 1.97 2.44
N VAL A 153 1.74 2.17 1.17
CA VAL A 153 1.86 3.46 0.48
C VAL A 153 0.56 3.87 -0.19
N LEU A 154 -0.12 2.94 -0.84
CA LEU A 154 -1.32 3.23 -1.63
C LEU A 154 -2.48 3.79 -0.77
N GLU A 155 -2.52 3.50 0.53
CA GLU A 155 -3.49 4.08 1.47
C GLU A 155 -3.20 5.55 1.83
N HIS A 156 -2.00 6.05 1.53
CA HIS A 156 -1.51 7.38 1.88
C HIS A 156 -1.43 8.34 0.70
N VAL A 157 -1.48 7.84 -0.54
CA VAL A 157 -1.40 8.70 -1.73
C VAL A 157 -2.67 9.54 -1.91
N LYS A 158 -2.50 10.69 -2.56
CA LYS A 158 -3.62 11.60 -2.87
C LYS A 158 -4.66 10.92 -3.77
N ASN A 159 -4.20 10.22 -4.81
CA ASN A 159 -5.07 9.51 -5.74
C ASN A 159 -4.47 8.15 -6.14
N PRO A 160 -4.97 7.03 -5.57
CA PRO A 160 -4.40 5.70 -5.80
C PRO A 160 -4.59 5.22 -7.23
N ARG A 161 -5.58 5.74 -7.97
CA ARG A 161 -5.78 5.35 -9.36
C ARG A 161 -4.66 5.91 -10.24
N THR A 162 -4.32 7.19 -10.09
CA THR A 162 -3.24 7.83 -10.86
C THR A 162 -1.87 7.25 -10.51
N THR A 163 -1.63 6.96 -9.22
CA THR A 163 -0.42 6.26 -8.78
C THR A 163 -0.29 4.91 -9.49
N LEU A 164 -1.35 4.11 -9.51
CA LEU A 164 -1.34 2.78 -10.15
C LEU A 164 -1.27 2.85 -11.67
N GLU A 165 -1.84 3.88 -12.31
CA GLU A 165 -1.66 4.12 -13.75
C GLU A 165 -0.20 4.46 -14.08
N LYS A 166 0.49 5.25 -13.24
CA LYS A 166 1.95 5.48 -13.37
C LYS A 166 2.73 4.18 -13.15
N VAL A 167 2.39 3.39 -12.15
CA VAL A 167 2.98 2.04 -11.94
C VAL A 167 2.82 1.17 -13.18
N ALA A 168 1.63 1.14 -13.79
CA ALA A 168 1.38 0.35 -15.01
C ALA A 168 2.28 0.78 -16.17
N ARG A 169 2.55 2.09 -16.34
CA ARG A 169 3.49 2.60 -17.37
C ARG A 169 4.95 2.24 -17.09
N LEU A 170 5.35 2.22 -15.83
CA LEU A 170 6.73 1.93 -15.42
C LEU A 170 7.06 0.43 -15.48
N LEU A 171 6.05 -0.42 -15.33
CA LEU A 171 6.22 -1.87 -15.28
C LEU A 171 6.56 -2.43 -16.66
N SER A 172 7.57 -3.31 -16.74
CA SER A 172 7.86 -4.05 -17.96
C SER A 172 6.69 -4.97 -18.34
N SER A 173 6.63 -5.39 -19.60
CA SER A 173 5.56 -6.28 -20.09
C SER A 173 5.46 -7.61 -19.33
N SER A 174 6.59 -8.08 -18.77
CA SER A 174 6.66 -9.29 -17.93
C SER A 174 6.63 -9.01 -16.44
N GLY A 175 6.65 -7.73 -16.05
CA GLY A 175 6.84 -7.29 -14.68
C GLY A 175 5.62 -7.52 -13.80
N VAL A 176 5.84 -7.44 -12.49
CA VAL A 176 4.80 -7.58 -11.46
C VAL A 176 4.85 -6.42 -10.48
N VAL A 177 3.68 -5.89 -10.11
CA VAL A 177 3.55 -5.01 -8.95
C VAL A 177 3.03 -5.80 -7.75
N ARG A 178 3.65 -5.60 -6.59
CA ARG A 178 3.17 -6.04 -5.29
C ARG A 178 2.66 -4.86 -4.47
N ILE A 179 1.41 -4.89 -4.06
CA ILE A 179 0.76 -3.85 -3.26
C ILE A 179 0.36 -4.45 -1.91
N GLU A 180 0.76 -3.84 -0.80
CA GLU A 180 0.26 -4.18 0.54
C GLU A 180 -0.45 -2.98 1.17
N VAL A 181 -1.69 -3.18 1.63
CA VAL A 181 -2.51 -2.17 2.31
C VAL A 181 -3.27 -2.77 3.50
N PRO A 182 -3.74 -1.96 4.48
CA PRO A 182 -4.62 -2.41 5.55
C PRO A 182 -5.94 -2.98 5.00
N ASN A 183 -6.43 -4.05 5.61
CA ASN A 183 -7.69 -4.67 5.25
C ASN A 183 -8.84 -4.21 6.15
N LEU A 184 -9.73 -3.38 5.61
CA LEU A 184 -10.94 -2.93 6.30
C LEU A 184 -11.94 -4.06 6.56
N ALA A 185 -11.95 -5.09 5.71
CA ALA A 185 -12.83 -6.25 5.84
C ALA A 185 -12.31 -7.32 6.82
N SER A 186 -11.12 -7.13 7.41
CA SER A 186 -10.48 -8.14 8.25
C SER A 186 -11.28 -8.47 9.51
N LEU A 187 -11.10 -9.69 10.04
CA LEU A 187 -11.70 -10.09 11.32
C LEU A 187 -11.26 -9.15 12.45
N SER A 188 -9.99 -8.72 12.43
CA SER A 188 -9.47 -7.78 13.43
C SER A 188 -10.18 -6.42 13.36
N SER A 189 -10.46 -5.92 12.15
CA SER A 189 -11.18 -4.65 11.94
C SER A 189 -12.63 -4.78 12.38
N ARG A 190 -13.31 -5.90 12.05
CA ARG A 190 -14.68 -6.18 12.51
C ARG A 190 -14.78 -6.26 14.04
N ALA A 191 -13.85 -6.97 14.68
CA ALA A 191 -13.79 -7.08 16.13
C ALA A 191 -13.53 -5.71 16.78
N LYS A 192 -12.62 -4.90 16.22
CA LYS A 192 -12.36 -3.53 16.68
C LYS A 192 -13.60 -2.64 16.55
N ASN A 193 -14.36 -2.77 15.47
CA ASN A 193 -15.61 -2.04 15.26
C ASN A 193 -16.66 -2.44 16.29
N LEU A 194 -16.87 -3.74 16.51
CA LEU A 194 -17.80 -4.24 17.52
C LEU A 194 -17.43 -3.76 18.93
N GLN A 195 -16.16 -3.87 19.31
CA GLN A 195 -15.67 -3.34 20.59
C GLN A 195 -15.85 -1.83 20.70
N SER A 196 -15.74 -1.09 19.60
CA SER A 196 -15.96 0.36 19.58
C SER A 196 -17.45 0.70 19.74
N LEU A 197 -18.35 -0.07 19.09
CA LEU A 197 -19.80 0.06 19.25
C LEU A 197 -20.25 -0.24 20.68
N LEU A 198 -19.60 -1.20 21.33
CA LEU A 198 -19.88 -1.60 22.71
C LEU A 198 -19.13 -0.74 23.76
N ASN A 199 -18.43 0.33 23.33
CA ASN A 199 -17.62 1.18 24.21
C ASN A 199 -16.55 0.44 25.04
N LEU A 200 -16.05 -0.70 24.55
CA LEU A 200 -15.05 -1.53 25.22
C LEU A 200 -13.60 -1.07 24.97
N LYS A 201 -13.40 0.08 24.31
CA LYS A 201 -12.07 0.62 24.01
C LYS A 201 -11.90 2.04 24.53
N LYS A 202 -10.70 2.30 25.07
CA LYS A 202 -10.24 3.65 25.42
C LYS A 202 -10.28 4.62 24.23
N ASP A 203 -9.91 4.13 23.04
CA ASP A 203 -10.06 4.83 21.76
C ASP A 203 -10.92 4.02 20.78
N PRO A 204 -12.25 4.25 20.78
CA PRO A 204 -13.13 3.72 19.75
C PRO A 204 -12.67 4.17 18.37
N TRP A 205 -12.76 3.28 17.37
CA TRP A 205 -12.51 3.60 15.96
C TRP A 205 -11.11 4.11 15.62
N LYS A 206 -10.12 3.90 16.51
CA LYS A 206 -8.72 4.35 16.34
C LYS A 206 -8.11 4.06 14.97
N HIS A 207 -8.50 2.95 14.34
CA HIS A 207 -8.00 2.53 13.03
C HIS A 207 -8.49 3.39 11.85
N TYR A 208 -9.56 4.19 12.02
CA TYR A 208 -9.96 5.25 11.09
C TYR A 208 -9.31 6.61 11.39
N SER A 209 -8.73 6.75 12.59
CA SER A 209 -8.18 8.00 13.11
C SER A 209 -6.65 8.07 13.03
N THR A 210 -6.02 7.31 12.14
CA THR A 210 -4.56 7.32 11.98
C THR A 210 -4.04 8.65 11.44
N GLY A 211 -4.89 9.54 10.91
CA GLY A 211 -4.50 10.88 10.43
C GLY A 211 -3.82 10.86 9.05
N HIS A 212 -3.02 9.83 8.78
CA HIS A 212 -2.26 9.67 7.54
C HIS A 212 -2.87 8.67 6.53
N HIS A 213 -3.88 7.88 6.92
CA HIS A 213 -4.59 7.00 5.96
C HIS A 213 -5.73 7.79 5.34
N PHE A 214 -5.76 7.84 4.01
CA PHE A 214 -6.81 8.49 3.23
C PHE A 214 -7.72 7.49 2.53
N TRP A 215 -7.22 6.28 2.25
CA TRP A 215 -7.99 5.23 1.59
C TRP A 215 -8.12 3.99 2.47
N PHE A 216 -9.33 3.43 2.54
CA PHE A 216 -9.63 2.26 3.36
C PHE A 216 -10.17 1.15 2.48
N PHE A 217 -9.29 0.18 2.19
CA PHE A 217 -9.55 -0.86 1.21
C PHE A 217 -10.17 -2.12 1.81
N THR A 218 -11.04 -2.74 1.03
CA THR A 218 -11.49 -4.13 1.16
C THR A 218 -10.95 -4.92 -0.03
N PRO A 219 -10.95 -6.27 -0.01
CA PRO A 219 -10.52 -7.07 -1.16
C PRO A 219 -11.18 -6.63 -2.48
N ARG A 220 -12.51 -6.45 -2.45
CA ARG A 220 -13.30 -6.06 -3.62
C ARG A 220 -12.92 -4.66 -4.12
N THR A 221 -12.75 -3.70 -3.23
CA THR A 221 -12.49 -2.31 -3.64
C THR A 221 -11.06 -2.12 -4.10
N LEU A 222 -10.09 -2.81 -3.49
CA LEU A 222 -8.69 -2.80 -3.91
C LEU A 222 -8.53 -3.44 -5.28
N LYS A 223 -9.09 -4.65 -5.47
CA LYS A 223 -9.10 -5.33 -6.77
C LYS A 223 -9.66 -4.42 -7.86
N LYS A 224 -10.81 -3.78 -7.59
CA LYS A 224 -11.41 -2.84 -8.54
C LYS A 224 -10.50 -1.66 -8.85
N THR A 225 -9.85 -1.06 -7.84
CA THR A 225 -8.92 0.07 -8.06
C THR A 225 -7.76 -0.36 -8.94
N VAL A 226 -7.13 -1.49 -8.65
CA VAL A 226 -6.05 -2.09 -9.46
C VAL A 226 -6.52 -2.32 -10.90
N GLU A 227 -7.67 -2.96 -11.09
CA GLU A 227 -8.20 -3.29 -12.41
C GLU A 227 -8.60 -2.07 -13.24
N THR A 228 -9.13 -1.03 -12.62
CA THR A 228 -9.47 0.23 -13.32
C THR A 228 -8.26 1.11 -13.64
N SER A 229 -7.07 0.75 -13.13
CA SER A 229 -5.80 1.45 -13.38
C SER A 229 -4.95 0.80 -14.47
N GLY A 230 -5.51 -0.14 -15.26
CA GLY A 230 -4.79 -0.82 -16.34
C GLY A 230 -3.93 -2.00 -15.88
N LEU A 231 -4.14 -2.51 -14.66
CA LEU A 231 -3.44 -3.67 -14.11
C LEU A 231 -4.38 -4.87 -13.95
N SER A 232 -3.93 -6.09 -14.23
CA SER A 232 -4.69 -7.32 -14.01
C SER A 232 -4.22 -7.98 -12.72
N THR A 233 -5.14 -8.27 -11.80
CA THR A 233 -4.81 -8.97 -10.55
C THR A 233 -4.46 -10.43 -10.85
N VAL A 234 -3.23 -10.84 -10.59
CA VAL A 234 -2.77 -12.23 -10.70
C VAL A 234 -3.23 -13.02 -9.49
N PHE A 235 -3.00 -12.48 -8.29
CA PHE A 235 -3.37 -13.13 -7.04
C PHE A 235 -3.53 -12.11 -5.92
N MET A 236 -4.37 -12.44 -4.94
CA MET A 236 -4.56 -11.66 -3.72
C MET A 236 -4.61 -12.58 -2.51
N ASN A 237 -3.98 -12.18 -1.42
CA ASN A 237 -4.11 -12.84 -0.12
C ASN A 237 -4.32 -11.83 1.01
N ALA A 238 -4.62 -12.33 2.20
CA ALA A 238 -4.66 -11.51 3.40
C ALA A 238 -4.06 -12.21 4.63
N PRO A 239 -2.76 -12.02 4.94
CA PRO A 239 -2.14 -12.68 6.09
C PRO A 239 -2.67 -12.13 7.44
N ALA A 240 -2.74 -13.01 8.44
CA ALA A 240 -3.01 -12.65 9.82
C ALA A 240 -1.70 -12.23 10.51
N LYS A 241 -1.35 -10.95 10.42
CA LYS A 241 -0.06 -10.37 10.90
C LYS A 241 0.24 -10.54 12.41
N GLN A 242 -0.69 -11.10 13.19
CA GLN A 242 -0.63 -11.14 14.67
C GLN A 242 -0.27 -12.52 15.26
N TRP A 243 -0.17 -13.58 14.45
CA TRP A 243 -0.09 -14.94 14.95
C TRP A 243 1.26 -15.52 14.57
N GLY A 244 2.17 -15.65 15.55
CA GLY A 244 3.50 -16.24 15.33
C GLY A 244 3.39 -17.63 14.69
N THR A 245 4.31 -17.96 13.78
CA THR A 245 4.28 -19.19 12.97
C THR A 245 4.63 -20.46 13.74
N LYS A 246 4.99 -20.35 15.03
CA LYS A 246 5.42 -21.48 15.87
C LYS A 246 4.28 -22.40 16.29
N ASN A 247 3.03 -21.94 16.33
CA ASN A 247 1.88 -22.74 16.74
C ASN A 247 1.11 -23.29 15.51
N PRO A 248 0.85 -24.62 15.41
CA PRO A 248 0.10 -25.21 14.31
C PRO A 248 -1.30 -24.60 14.09
N LEU A 249 -2.04 -24.29 15.16
CA LEU A 249 -3.34 -23.64 15.07
C LEU A 249 -3.21 -22.22 14.50
N HIS A 250 -2.14 -21.51 14.85
CA HIS A 250 -1.85 -20.20 14.29
C HIS A 250 -1.52 -20.28 12.80
N ARG A 251 -0.76 -21.31 12.38
CA ARG A 251 -0.48 -21.56 10.97
C ARG A 251 -1.76 -21.87 10.20
N PHE A 252 -2.63 -22.71 10.76
CA PHE A 252 -3.93 -23.03 10.17
C PHE A 252 -4.82 -21.78 10.06
N ALA A 253 -5.00 -21.03 11.15
CA ALA A 253 -5.79 -19.80 11.16
C ALA A 253 -5.24 -18.76 10.16
N ASN A 254 -3.93 -18.62 10.05
CA ASN A 254 -3.28 -17.76 9.05
C ASN A 254 -3.54 -18.26 7.62
N ALA A 255 -3.45 -19.57 7.37
CA ALA A 255 -3.76 -20.14 6.05
C ALA A 255 -5.23 -19.91 5.66
N VAL A 256 -6.16 -20.05 6.61
CA VAL A 256 -7.57 -19.71 6.41
C VAL A 256 -7.72 -18.22 6.10
N CYS A 257 -7.14 -17.33 6.91
CA CYS A 257 -7.20 -15.88 6.68
C CYS A 257 -6.65 -15.47 5.30
N LYS A 258 -5.52 -16.07 4.90
CA LYS A 258 -4.89 -15.85 3.59
C LYS A 258 -5.84 -16.18 2.46
N ARG A 259 -6.54 -17.32 2.54
CA ARG A 259 -7.47 -17.80 1.50
C ARG A 259 -8.82 -17.11 1.52
N THR A 260 -9.34 -16.76 2.69
CA THR A 260 -10.66 -16.10 2.84
C THR A 260 -10.58 -14.58 2.78
N LEU A 261 -9.38 -14.01 2.62
CA LEU A 261 -9.12 -12.56 2.55
C LEU A 261 -9.57 -11.82 3.82
N LEU A 262 -9.47 -12.49 4.97
CA LEU A 262 -9.91 -12.01 6.29
C LEU A 262 -8.77 -11.56 7.20
N GLY A 263 -7.51 -11.72 6.79
CA GLY A 263 -6.34 -11.22 7.53
C GLY A 263 -6.25 -9.70 7.54
N GLY A 264 -5.38 -9.15 8.41
CA GLY A 264 -5.33 -7.72 8.72
C GLY A 264 -4.80 -6.83 7.59
N HIS A 265 -4.15 -7.41 6.59
CA HIS A 265 -3.51 -6.74 5.47
C HIS A 265 -3.95 -7.42 4.18
N LEU A 266 -4.10 -6.67 3.10
CA LEU A 266 -4.30 -7.20 1.75
C LEU A 266 -2.98 -7.12 1.02
N ILE A 267 -2.55 -8.21 0.40
CA ILE A 267 -1.42 -8.22 -0.53
C ILE A 267 -1.96 -8.60 -1.90
N VAL A 268 -1.64 -7.79 -2.91
CA VAL A 268 -2.05 -7.99 -4.31
C VAL A 268 -0.81 -8.08 -5.18
N TYR A 269 -0.77 -9.09 -6.03
CA TYR A 269 0.16 -9.17 -7.14
C TYR A 269 -0.62 -8.89 -8.43
N ALA A 270 -0.14 -7.94 -9.22
CA ALA A 270 -0.78 -7.57 -10.48
C ALA A 270 0.25 -7.34 -11.59
N ARG A 271 -0.19 -7.44 -12.85
CA ARG A 271 0.62 -7.17 -14.05
C ARG A 271 -0.08 -6.16 -14.94
N VAL A 272 0.59 -5.61 -15.94
CA VAL A 272 -0.09 -4.79 -16.96
C VAL A 272 -1.20 -5.61 -17.64
N GLN A 273 -2.36 -5.01 -17.85
CA GLN A 273 -3.43 -5.63 -18.65
C GLN A 273 -2.97 -5.72 -20.10
N ASN A 274 -2.91 -6.94 -20.64
CA ASN A 274 -2.80 -7.10 -22.08
C ASN A 274 -4.14 -6.69 -22.69
N HIS A 275 -4.16 -5.63 -23.51
CA HIS A 275 -5.29 -5.39 -24.39
C HIS A 275 -5.34 -6.54 -25.40
N VAL A 276 -6.13 -7.57 -25.09
CA VAL A 276 -6.60 -8.48 -26.13
C VAL A 276 -7.57 -7.64 -26.95
N SER A 277 -7.12 -7.19 -28.12
CA SER A 277 -8.01 -6.70 -29.16
C SER A 277 -9.05 -7.79 -29.38
N THR A 278 -10.29 -7.54 -28.94
CA THR A 278 -11.42 -8.35 -29.34
C THR A 278 -11.48 -8.29 -30.86
N PRO A 279 -11.43 -9.43 -31.58
CA PRO A 279 -11.74 -9.43 -33.01
C PRO A 279 -13.13 -8.83 -33.16
N ASN A 280 -13.27 -7.80 -33.99
CA ASN A 280 -14.58 -7.29 -34.37
C ASN A 280 -15.41 -8.46 -34.89
N ALA A 281 -16.51 -8.76 -34.18
CA ALA A 281 -17.57 -9.63 -34.68
C ALA A 281 -18.53 -8.81 -35.55
#